data_AF-A0AAV4JRD8-F1
#
_entry.id   AF-A0AAV4JRD8-F1
#
_cell.length_a   1.000
_cell.length_b   1.000
_cell.length_c   1.000
_cell.angle_alpha   90.00
_cell.angle_beta   90.00
_cell.angle_gamma   90.00
#
_symmetry.space_group_name_H-M   'P 1'
#
loop_
_entity.id
_entity.type
_entity.pdbx_description
1 polymer ?
#
loop_
_entity_poly.entity_id
_entity_poly.type
_entity_poly.pdbx_seq_one_letter_code
_entity_poly.pdbx_strand_id
1 'polypeptide(L)'
;MLLSPFLNVNNQEEEIEELFCKMKETAKYPGLKSICQQDNLIEEFCRGLIHKIGTEGEQRRKDKDNIRTKVRAVARLLVCLNEKTNQSISLEQYIKPSTFMLIVNIVQDMGLHSPNLAFTLDHYIKQICQLKKSVALQIQDGEKRKEAEDFDLLYQAHWNSYVSAVSLRRQKL
;
A
#
# COMPACT_ATOMS: atom_id res chain seq x y z
N MET A 1 -14.71 -20.60 1.33
CA MET A 1 -13.86 -19.56 0.71
C MET A 1 -14.33 -19.38 -0.71
N LEU A 2 -14.95 -18.25 -1.03
CA LEU A 2 -15.29 -17.91 -2.41
C LEU A 2 -14.04 -17.32 -3.07
N LEU A 3 -13.35 -18.15 -3.85
CA LEU A 3 -12.21 -17.74 -4.65
C LEU A 3 -12.70 -16.83 -5.79
N SER A 4 -12.12 -15.65 -5.87
CA SER A 4 -12.30 -14.70 -6.97
C SER A 4 -12.02 -15.38 -8.33
N PRO A 5 -12.83 -15.14 -9.38
CA PRO A 5 -12.65 -15.73 -10.71
C PRO A 5 -11.41 -15.25 -11.48
N PHE A 6 -10.54 -14.43 -10.86
CA PHE A 6 -9.36 -13.85 -11.48
C PHE A 6 -8.05 -14.61 -11.19
N LEU A 7 -8.09 -15.78 -10.53
CA LEU A 7 -6.88 -16.36 -9.93
C LEU A 7 -6.57 -17.78 -10.45
N ASN A 8 -5.41 -17.90 -11.11
CA ASN A 8 -4.59 -19.10 -11.01
C ASN A 8 -3.78 -18.95 -9.70
N VAL A 9 -4.40 -19.31 -8.58
CA VAL A 9 -4.01 -18.88 -7.21
C VAL A 9 -2.66 -19.48 -6.78
N ASN A 10 -2.40 -20.74 -7.10
CA ASN A 10 -1.37 -21.51 -6.40
C ASN A 10 0.07 -21.07 -6.73
N ASN A 11 0.36 -20.66 -7.97
CA ASN A 11 1.72 -20.25 -8.36
C ASN A 11 2.06 -18.81 -7.93
N GLN A 12 1.05 -18.00 -7.62
CA GLN A 12 1.23 -16.60 -7.23
C GLN A 12 1.53 -16.43 -5.75
N GLU A 13 1.02 -17.31 -4.88
CA GLU A 13 1.28 -17.24 -3.43
C GLU A 13 2.76 -17.49 -3.12
N GLU A 14 3.37 -18.53 -3.73
CA GLU A 14 4.80 -18.80 -3.59
C GLU A 14 5.67 -17.64 -4.09
N GLU A 15 5.29 -17.01 -5.21
CA GLU A 15 6.02 -15.86 -5.76
C GLU A 15 5.93 -14.62 -4.85
N ILE A 16 4.76 -14.36 -4.26
CA ILE A 16 4.57 -13.26 -3.29
C ILE A 16 5.43 -13.51 -2.05
N GLU A 17 5.40 -14.72 -1.51
CA GLU A 17 6.20 -15.09 -0.35
C GLU A 17 7.70 -14.94 -0.63
N GLU A 18 8.17 -15.38 -1.81
CA GLU A 18 9.56 -15.21 -2.24
C GLU A 18 9.94 -13.72 -2.33
N LEU A 19 9.07 -12.88 -2.90
CA LEU A 19 9.25 -11.43 -2.99
C LEU A 19 9.41 -10.80 -1.60
N PHE A 20 8.58 -11.18 -0.64
CA PHE A 20 8.66 -10.69 0.73
C PHE A 20 9.93 -11.18 1.43
N CYS A 21 10.24 -12.47 1.34
CA CYS A 21 11.46 -13.05 1.92
C CYS A 21 12.74 -12.38 1.40
N LYS A 22 12.77 -12.01 0.11
CA LYS A 22 13.90 -11.28 -0.51
C LYS A 22 13.87 -9.77 -0.23
N MET A 23 12.86 -9.22 0.46
CA MET A 23 12.80 -7.78 0.77
C MET A 23 13.95 -7.36 1.70
N LYS A 24 14.54 -6.19 1.44
CA LYS A 24 15.56 -5.61 2.32
C LYS A 24 14.91 -4.85 3.47
N GLU A 25 15.28 -5.21 4.69
CA GLU A 25 14.93 -4.48 5.91
C GLU A 25 16.07 -3.55 6.33
N THR A 26 15.76 -2.56 7.17
CA THR A 26 16.73 -1.61 7.71
C THR A 26 16.57 -1.53 9.21
N ALA A 27 17.61 -1.14 9.96
CA ALA A 27 17.50 -0.96 11.40
C ALA A 27 16.39 0.03 11.82
N LYS A 28 16.08 1.01 10.95
CA LYS A 28 14.99 1.98 11.17
C LYS A 28 13.59 1.36 11.02
N TYR A 29 13.46 0.26 10.28
CA TYR A 29 12.19 -0.41 10.02
C TYR A 29 12.42 -1.94 10.04
N PRO A 30 12.59 -2.52 11.23
CA PRO A 30 12.72 -3.97 11.38
C PRO A 30 11.37 -4.66 11.12
N GLY A 31 11.39 -5.92 10.68
CA GLY A 31 10.19 -6.76 10.61
C GLY A 31 9.21 -6.44 9.48
N LEU A 32 9.61 -5.62 8.50
CA LEU A 32 8.77 -5.31 7.33
C LEU A 32 8.32 -6.55 6.56
N LYS A 33 9.12 -7.61 6.50
CA LYS A 33 8.74 -8.88 5.87
C LYS A 33 7.50 -9.48 6.54
N SER A 34 7.55 -9.58 7.86
CA SER A 34 6.46 -10.11 8.67
C SER A 34 5.19 -9.28 8.51
N ILE A 35 5.33 -7.94 8.47
CA ILE A 35 4.20 -7.03 8.25
C ILE A 35 3.57 -7.27 6.88
N CYS A 36 4.38 -7.43 5.82
CA CYS A 36 3.85 -7.71 4.49
C CYS A 36 3.13 -9.07 4.43
N GLN A 37 3.65 -10.09 5.11
CA GLN A 37 3.08 -11.43 5.15
C GLN A 37 1.78 -11.52 5.97
N GLN A 38 1.54 -10.60 6.90
CA GLN A 38 0.38 -10.63 7.80
C GLN A 38 -0.74 -9.66 7.39
N ASP A 39 -0.45 -8.72 6.49
CA ASP A 39 -1.41 -7.72 6.06
C ASP A 39 -2.00 -8.04 4.68
N ASN A 40 -3.25 -8.50 4.69
CA ASN A 40 -3.98 -8.91 3.48
C ASN A 40 -4.02 -7.81 2.40
N LEU A 41 -4.10 -6.54 2.79
CA LEU A 41 -4.23 -5.45 1.82
C LEU A 41 -2.89 -5.10 1.17
N ILE A 42 -1.78 -5.24 1.91
CA ILE A 42 -0.42 -5.17 1.36
C ILE A 42 -0.14 -6.36 0.44
N GLU A 43 -0.59 -7.55 0.81
CA GLU A 43 -0.48 -8.75 -0.01
C GLU A 43 -1.23 -8.59 -1.34
N GLU A 44 -2.50 -8.15 -1.30
CA GLU A 44 -3.29 -7.89 -2.50
C GLU A 44 -2.69 -6.78 -3.37
N PHE A 45 -2.09 -5.76 -2.75
CA PHE A 45 -1.32 -4.75 -3.48
C PHE A 45 -0.10 -5.37 -4.19
N CYS A 46 0.63 -6.28 -3.55
CA CYS A 46 1.73 -7.01 -4.17
C CYS A 46 1.25 -7.88 -5.35
N ARG A 47 0.16 -8.63 -5.14
CA ARG A 47 -0.46 -9.49 -6.15
C ARG A 47 -0.83 -8.70 -7.41
N GLY A 48 -1.47 -7.54 -7.25
CA GLY A 48 -1.79 -6.65 -8.38
C GLY A 48 -0.55 -6.14 -9.12
N LEU A 49 0.56 -5.87 -8.41
CA LEU A 49 1.81 -5.46 -9.02
C LEU A 49 2.48 -6.57 -9.83
N ILE A 50 2.44 -7.82 -9.34
CA ILE A 50 2.95 -9.01 -10.04
C ILE A 50 2.15 -9.23 -11.32
N HIS A 51 0.81 -9.22 -11.20
CA HIS A 51 -0.06 -9.36 -12.37
C HIS A 51 0.22 -8.28 -13.43
N LYS A 52 0.54 -7.05 -13.00
CA LYS A 52 0.83 -5.94 -13.91
C LYS A 52 2.12 -6.10 -14.72
N ILE A 53 3.12 -6.82 -14.22
CA ILE A 53 4.39 -7.01 -14.94
C ILE A 53 4.36 -8.18 -15.93
N GLY A 54 3.30 -8.99 -15.90
CA GLY A 54 3.07 -10.08 -16.85
C GLY A 54 3.81 -11.37 -16.53
N THR A 55 3.81 -12.27 -17.50
CA THR A 55 4.45 -13.60 -17.46
C THR A 55 5.96 -13.50 -17.37
N GLU A 56 6.64 -14.57 -16.94
CA GLU A 56 8.10 -14.58 -16.72
C GLU A 56 8.90 -14.11 -17.96
N GLY A 57 8.45 -14.42 -19.18
CA GLY A 57 9.08 -13.97 -20.42
C GLY A 57 8.93 -12.47 -20.70
N GLU A 58 7.95 -11.80 -20.10
CA GLU A 58 7.70 -10.36 -20.22
C GLU A 58 8.46 -9.54 -19.16
N GLN A 59 8.84 -10.20 -18.05
CA GLN A 59 9.45 -9.55 -16.91
C GLN A 59 10.89 -9.10 -17.20
N ARG A 60 11.20 -7.87 -16.78
CA ARG A 60 12.57 -7.35 -16.78
C ARG A 60 13.25 -7.70 -15.47
N ARG A 61 14.57 -7.83 -15.51
CA ARG A 61 15.42 -8.15 -14.35
C ARG A 61 15.14 -7.30 -13.10
N LYS A 62 14.74 -6.03 -13.27
CA LYS A 62 14.50 -5.08 -12.16
C LYS A 62 13.05 -5.04 -11.68
N ASP A 63 12.13 -5.77 -12.30
CA ASP A 63 10.70 -5.64 -11.99
C ASP A 63 10.37 -6.14 -10.59
N LYS A 64 10.91 -7.31 -10.21
CA LYS A 64 10.78 -7.83 -8.83
C LYS A 64 11.41 -6.91 -7.79
N ASP A 65 12.54 -6.27 -8.10
CA ASP A 65 13.19 -5.27 -7.22
C ASP A 65 12.34 -4.01 -7.04
N ASN A 66 11.71 -3.58 -8.14
CA ASN A 66 10.78 -2.46 -8.12
C ASN A 66 9.56 -2.81 -7.26
N ILE A 67 8.92 -3.97 -7.47
CA ILE A 67 7.78 -4.44 -6.66
C ILE A 67 8.13 -4.44 -5.17
N ARG A 68 9.25 -5.08 -4.78
CA ARG A 68 9.71 -5.07 -3.38
C ARG A 68 9.87 -3.65 -2.84
N THR A 69 10.36 -2.71 -3.65
CA THR A 69 10.48 -1.31 -3.25
C THR A 69 9.11 -0.65 -3.01
N LYS A 70 8.11 -0.92 -3.85
CA LYS A 70 6.75 -0.38 -3.69
C LYS A 70 6.07 -0.94 -2.44
N VAL A 71 6.04 -2.26 -2.30
CA VAL A 71 5.44 -2.94 -1.14
C VAL A 71 6.10 -2.47 0.15
N ARG A 72 7.43 -2.40 0.16
CA ARG A 72 8.18 -1.91 1.33
C ARG A 72 7.81 -0.48 1.70
N ALA A 73 7.54 0.41 0.74
CA ALA A 73 7.11 1.76 1.04
C ALA A 73 5.75 1.77 1.78
N VAL A 74 4.82 0.92 1.36
CA VAL A 74 3.51 0.75 1.99
C VAL A 74 3.64 0.12 3.39
N ALA A 75 4.46 -0.92 3.54
CA ALA A 75 4.70 -1.53 4.86
C ALA A 75 5.32 -0.53 5.84
N ARG A 76 6.23 0.34 5.39
CA ARG A 76 6.79 1.42 6.22
C ARG A 76 5.74 2.44 6.64
N LEU A 77 4.76 2.74 5.77
CA LEU A 77 3.63 3.59 6.14
C LEU A 77 2.81 2.93 7.26
N LEU A 78 2.51 1.64 7.16
CA LEU A 78 1.79 0.91 8.20
C LEU A 78 2.53 0.91 9.55
N VAL A 79 3.86 0.70 9.53
CA VAL A 79 4.70 0.83 10.74
C VAL A 79 4.54 2.22 11.36
N CYS A 80 4.70 3.28 10.57
CA CYS A 80 4.61 4.65 11.08
C CYS A 80 3.22 4.98 11.64
N LEU A 81 2.15 4.45 11.03
CA LEU A 81 0.78 4.60 11.52
C LEU A 81 0.61 3.93 12.87
N ASN A 82 1.01 2.66 12.97
CA ASN A 82 0.95 1.85 14.19
C ASN A 82 1.79 2.44 15.33
N GLU A 83 3.00 2.94 15.04
CA GLU A 83 3.82 3.65 16.01
C GLU A 83 3.15 4.95 16.50
N LYS A 84 2.54 5.72 15.58
CA LYS A 84 1.91 7.00 15.91
C LYS A 84 0.66 6.83 16.77
N THR A 85 -0.10 5.76 16.57
CA THR A 85 -1.34 5.47 17.31
C THR A 85 -1.12 4.55 18.51
N ASN A 86 0.09 4.01 18.66
CA ASN A 86 0.42 2.95 19.63
C ASN A 86 -0.52 1.73 19.49
N GLN A 87 -0.70 1.27 18.25
CA GLN A 87 -1.54 0.14 17.90
C GLN A 87 -0.76 -0.86 17.02
N SER A 88 -1.31 -2.07 16.87
CA SER A 88 -0.81 -3.08 15.95
C SER A 88 -1.97 -3.63 15.12
N ILE A 89 -2.50 -2.79 14.23
CA ILE A 89 -3.65 -3.13 13.37
C ILE A 89 -3.23 -3.14 11.90
N SER A 90 -4.08 -3.73 11.05
CA SER A 90 -3.86 -3.82 9.61
C SER A 90 -4.09 -2.48 8.90
N LEU A 91 -3.52 -2.36 7.70
CA LEU A 91 -3.68 -1.20 6.83
C LEU A 91 -5.15 -0.95 6.49
N GLU A 92 -5.94 -2.01 6.31
CA GLU A 92 -7.39 -1.92 6.04
C GLU A 92 -8.12 -1.06 7.09
N GLN A 93 -7.71 -1.15 8.36
CA GLN A 93 -8.31 -0.39 9.45
C GLN A 93 -7.96 1.10 9.42
N TYR A 94 -6.87 1.48 8.74
CA TYR A 94 -6.49 2.87 8.52
C TYR A 94 -7.05 3.47 7.23
N ILE A 95 -7.48 2.68 6.25
CA ILE A 95 -8.12 3.19 5.03
C ILE A 95 -9.60 3.47 5.32
N LYS A 96 -9.86 4.48 6.16
CA LYS A 96 -11.18 4.93 6.60
C LYS A 96 -11.25 6.45 6.67
N PRO A 97 -12.42 7.08 6.52
CA PRO A 97 -12.51 8.54 6.52
C PRO A 97 -11.97 9.19 7.79
N SER A 98 -12.20 8.58 8.95
CA SER A 98 -11.77 9.07 10.26
C SER A 98 -10.24 9.12 10.43
N THR A 99 -9.51 8.29 9.71
CA THR A 99 -8.04 8.18 9.76
C THR A 99 -7.36 8.88 8.58
N PHE A 100 -8.11 9.51 7.67
CA PHE A 100 -7.57 10.16 6.48
C PHE A 100 -6.47 11.18 6.82
N MET A 101 -6.74 12.10 7.74
CA MET A 101 -5.77 13.13 8.12
C MET A 101 -4.54 12.56 8.84
N LEU A 102 -4.69 11.44 9.56
CA LEU A 102 -3.55 10.74 10.16
C LEU A 102 -2.61 10.23 9.05
N ILE A 103 -3.15 9.59 8.00
CA ILE A 103 -2.34 9.12 6.87
C ILE A 103 -1.66 10.30 6.17
N VAL A 104 -2.39 11.38 5.91
CA VAL A 104 -1.81 12.60 5.30
C VAL A 104 -0.59 13.09 6.08
N ASN A 105 -0.72 13.23 7.40
CA ASN A 105 0.36 13.71 8.26
C ASN A 105 1.57 12.77 8.23
N ILE A 106 1.35 11.46 8.33
CA ILE A 106 2.45 10.47 8.27
C ILE A 106 3.16 10.50 6.91
N VAL A 107 2.42 10.60 5.81
CA VAL A 107 3.03 10.68 4.47
C VAL A 107 3.82 11.99 4.31
N GLN A 108 3.32 13.11 4.84
CA GLN A 108 4.06 14.38 4.86
C GLN A 108 5.37 14.27 5.65
N ASP A 109 5.35 13.62 6.82
CA ASP A 109 6.52 13.41 7.68
C ASP A 109 7.54 12.50 6.99
N MET A 110 7.08 11.40 6.39
CA MET A 110 7.93 10.52 5.58
C MET A 110 8.54 11.27 4.37
N GLY A 111 7.80 12.24 3.83
CA GLY A 111 8.23 13.11 2.74
C GLY A 111 9.25 14.18 3.12
N LEU A 112 9.40 14.52 4.41
CA LEU A 112 10.39 15.53 4.85
C LEU A 112 11.82 15.13 4.52
N HIS A 113 12.15 13.85 4.73
CA HIS A 113 13.49 13.32 4.47
C HIS A 113 13.64 12.75 3.05
N SER A 114 12.53 12.54 2.35
CA SER A 114 12.53 11.94 1.01
C SER A 114 11.26 12.37 0.27
N PRO A 115 11.25 13.56 -0.36
CA PRO A 115 10.08 14.07 -1.09
C PRO A 115 9.55 13.10 -2.15
N ASN A 116 10.45 12.35 -2.80
CA ASN A 116 10.08 11.28 -3.73
C ASN A 116 9.20 10.21 -3.06
N LEU A 117 9.45 9.84 -1.80
CA LEU A 117 8.68 8.80 -1.11
C LEU A 117 7.22 9.20 -0.92
N ALA A 118 6.96 10.46 -0.52
CA ALA A 118 5.59 10.96 -0.39
C ALA A 118 4.87 11.01 -1.74
N PHE A 119 5.56 11.45 -2.80
CA PHE A 119 5.02 11.43 -4.16
C PHE A 119 4.72 10.00 -4.63
N THR A 120 5.55 9.01 -4.31
CA THR A 120 5.26 7.64 -4.73
C THR A 120 4.14 7.00 -3.91
N LEU A 121 4.05 7.31 -2.61
CA LEU A 121 2.99 6.82 -1.72
C LEU A 121 1.60 7.32 -2.13
N ASP A 122 1.50 8.51 -2.70
CA ASP A 122 0.28 9.04 -3.33
C ASP A 122 -0.37 8.00 -4.26
N HIS A 123 0.38 7.52 -5.25
CA HIS A 123 -0.10 6.54 -6.22
C HIS A 123 -0.44 5.19 -5.60
N TYR A 124 0.25 4.78 -4.53
CA TYR A 124 0.05 3.48 -3.89
C TYR A 124 -1.18 3.50 -3.01
N ILE A 125 -1.39 4.56 -2.24
CA ILE A 125 -2.57 4.71 -1.37
C ILE A 125 -3.84 4.79 -2.21
N LYS A 126 -3.81 5.49 -3.35
CA LYS A 126 -4.91 5.47 -4.30
C LYS A 126 -5.26 4.04 -4.76
N GLN A 127 -4.26 3.26 -5.17
CA GLN A 127 -4.46 1.87 -5.60
C GLN A 127 -5.01 1.01 -4.46
N ILE A 128 -4.44 1.15 -3.25
CA ILE A 128 -4.86 0.42 -2.05
C ILE A 128 -6.30 0.74 -1.66
N CYS A 129 -6.73 1.99 -1.77
CA CYS A 129 -8.12 2.37 -1.54
C CYS A 129 -9.08 1.68 -2.51
N GLN A 130 -8.71 1.62 -3.80
CA GLN A 130 -9.49 0.92 -4.81
C GLN A 130 -9.49 -0.61 -4.57
N LEU A 131 -8.37 -1.17 -4.10
CA LEU A 131 -8.29 -2.57 -3.71
C LEU A 131 -9.20 -2.88 -2.52
N LYS A 132 -9.18 -2.07 -1.44
CA LYS A 132 -10.09 -2.24 -0.30
C LYS A 132 -11.55 -2.25 -0.77
N LYS A 133 -11.92 -1.30 -1.63
CA LYS A 133 -13.26 -1.23 -2.23
C LYS A 133 -13.59 -2.49 -3.03
N SER A 134 -12.66 -2.97 -3.85
CA SER A 134 -12.85 -4.18 -4.67
C SER A 134 -13.00 -5.44 -3.82
N VAL A 135 -12.16 -5.62 -2.80
CA VAL A 135 -12.25 -6.75 -1.85
C VAL A 135 -13.58 -6.70 -1.13
N ALA A 136 -13.98 -5.54 -0.59
CA ALA A 136 -15.27 -5.36 0.09
C ALA A 136 -16.46 -5.70 -0.82
N LEU A 137 -16.41 -5.32 -2.10
CA LEU A 137 -17.41 -5.70 -3.10
C LEU A 137 -17.50 -7.22 -3.30
N GLN A 138 -16.36 -7.90 -3.40
CA GLN A 138 -16.31 -9.36 -3.60
C GLN A 138 -16.89 -10.13 -2.41
N ILE A 139 -16.61 -9.68 -1.19
CA ILE A 139 -17.12 -10.32 0.03
C ILE A 139 -18.49 -9.77 0.48
N GLN A 140 -19.10 -8.88 -0.31
CA GLN A 140 -20.39 -8.24 -0.02
C GLN A 140 -20.43 -7.47 1.32
N ASP A 141 -19.30 -6.90 1.74
CA ASP A 141 -19.18 -6.10 2.95
C ASP A 141 -19.50 -4.62 2.63
N GLY A 142 -20.77 -4.25 2.86
CA GLY A 142 -21.27 -2.91 2.58
C GLY A 142 -20.63 -1.82 3.44
N GLU A 143 -20.23 -2.14 4.67
CA GLU A 143 -19.60 -1.17 5.57
C GLU A 143 -18.18 -0.84 5.10
N LYS A 144 -17.35 -1.86 4.87
CA LYS A 144 -15.97 -1.66 4.36
C LYS A 144 -15.96 -0.98 2.99
N ARG A 145 -16.95 -1.30 2.15
CA ARG A 145 -17.11 -0.64 0.86
C ARG A 145 -17.36 0.85 1.04
N LYS A 146 -18.32 1.21 1.91
CA LYS A 146 -18.63 2.61 2.20
C LYS A 146 -17.44 3.35 2.80
N GLU A 147 -16.72 2.75 3.74
CA GLU A 147 -15.50 3.33 4.29
C GLU A 147 -14.46 3.66 3.20
N ALA A 148 -14.26 2.75 2.25
CA ALA A 148 -13.33 2.96 1.14
C ALA A 148 -13.82 4.03 0.15
N GLU A 149 -15.13 4.07 -0.13
CA GLU A 149 -15.75 5.11 -0.98
C GLU A 149 -15.62 6.50 -0.35
N ASP A 150 -15.94 6.62 0.93
CA ASP A 150 -15.83 7.88 1.67
C ASP A 150 -14.36 8.32 1.82
N PHE A 151 -13.42 7.39 2.00
CA PHE A 151 -11.99 7.69 1.99
C PHE A 151 -11.53 8.21 0.62
N ASP A 152 -11.97 7.57 -0.47
CA ASP A 152 -11.60 7.98 -1.84
C ASP A 152 -12.12 9.39 -2.15
N LEU A 153 -13.31 9.77 -1.66
CA LEU A 153 -13.84 11.13 -1.77
C LEU A 153 -12.93 12.15 -1.08
N LEU A 154 -12.51 11.88 0.16
CA LEU A 154 -11.56 12.74 0.87
C LEU A 154 -10.21 12.82 0.16
N TYR A 155 -9.72 11.69 -0.35
CA TYR A 155 -8.47 11.62 -1.11
C TYR A 155 -8.55 12.51 -2.36
N GLN A 156 -9.61 12.38 -3.16
CA GLN A 156 -9.78 13.19 -4.38
C GLN A 156 -9.90 14.69 -4.07
N ALA A 157 -10.60 15.05 -2.99
CA ALA A 157 -10.82 16.44 -2.61
C ALA A 157 -9.58 17.12 -2.01
N HIS A 158 -8.77 16.39 -1.24
CA HIS A 158 -7.79 17.00 -0.33
C HIS A 158 -6.35 16.56 -0.54
N TRP A 159 -6.11 15.37 -1.09
CA TRP A 159 -4.77 14.79 -1.12
C TRP A 159 -3.75 15.65 -1.86
N ASN A 160 -4.13 16.18 -3.03
CA ASN A 160 -3.24 17.03 -3.82
C ASN A 160 -2.76 18.27 -3.02
N SER A 161 -3.68 18.93 -2.31
CA SER A 161 -3.39 20.15 -1.56
C SER A 161 -2.44 19.91 -0.39
N TYR A 162 -2.58 18.77 0.29
CA TYR A 162 -1.78 18.46 1.48
C TYR A 162 -0.51 17.68 1.16
N VAL A 163 -0.52 16.76 0.20
CA VAL A 163 0.59 15.83 -0.04
C VAL A 163 1.27 16.10 -1.37
N SER A 164 0.57 15.98 -2.49
CA SER A 164 1.20 15.94 -3.83
C SER A 164 1.85 17.29 -4.17
N ALA A 165 1.13 18.40 -4.02
CA ALA A 165 1.66 19.74 -4.28
C ALA A 165 2.80 20.13 -3.33
N VAL A 166 2.70 19.72 -2.06
CA VAL A 166 3.75 19.97 -1.04
C VAL A 166 5.02 19.18 -1.37
N SER A 167 4.87 17.90 -1.75
CA SER A 167 5.99 17.03 -2.11
C SER A 167 6.69 17.52 -3.37
N LEU A 168 5.93 17.89 -4.41
CA LEU A 168 6.47 18.44 -5.65
C LEU A 168 7.21 19.76 -5.43
N ARG A 169 6.68 20.64 -4.58
CA ARG A 169 7.37 21.88 -4.20
C ARG A 169 8.71 21.58 -3.50
N ARG A 170 8.73 20.61 -2.58
CA ARG A 170 9.95 20.21 -1.86
C ARG A 170 10.99 19.52 -2.74
N GLN A 171 10.60 18.82 -3.80
CA GLN A 171 11.55 18.22 -4.75
C GLN A 171 12.36 19.26 -5.54
N LYS A 172 11.85 20.50 -5.65
CA LYS A 172 12.48 21.59 -6.40
C LYS A 172 13.40 22.47 -5.53
N LEU A 173 13.44 22.22 -4.22
CA LEU A 173 14.30 22.89 -3.25
C LEU A 173 15.56 22.06 -3.02
#